data_AF-A0A1G3VA98-F1
#
_entry.id   AF-A0A1G3VA98-F1
#
_cell.length_a   1.000
_cell.length_b   1.000
_cell.length_c   1.000
_cell.angle_alpha   90.00
_cell.angle_beta   90.00
_cell.angle_gamma   90.00
#
_symmetry.space_group_name_H-M   'P 1'
#
loop_
_entity.id
_entity.type
_entity.pdbx_description
1 polymer ?
#
loop_
_entity_poly.entity_id
_entity_poly.type
_entity_poly.pdbx_seq_one_letter_code
_entity_poly.pdbx_strand_id
1 'polypeptide(L)'
;MGKISINVRYLEKLVYSTGKVAMKGIRRFALLALMLFLALAGTSSGAELGPLPDSDNAHIDAPKAIPFDLPALKKNWRERIAAIKAKGMLPVIDIESSFNSNKLNLRRFAQAMDEAGIALIAYSHDANNTKWSDMAARVVSADPWRFIPTTNGGVHPAWTENPKEFLAETLKHAVSDGYPLLGEFEFRHYPSPRQIKRGELFRDVVVPINGPLGQELFAFAEKTGLPFEIHYEIEDALLPPLEEMLGRYPRAKVIWCHLAQIRYSGRSSVYGPAYVRGLLEKYPNLYIDVAFGDSFSKYPGSDEYHARVWSGGSVKKEWVELIVQQPWRFLAAFDLGGDRQDQLPEYNTKLRKFLNQIPEPAREIVAYKAAWKLLFGDELP
;
A
#
# COMPACT_ATOMS: atom_id res chain seq x y z
N MET A 1 -63.17 -32.22 -8.91
CA MET A 1 -62.65 -31.35 -7.83
C MET A 1 -61.79 -30.27 -8.48
N GLY A 2 -62.06 -28.98 -8.52
CA GLY A 2 -63.07 -28.08 -7.97
C GLY A 2 -62.48 -26.67 -8.15
N LYS A 3 -62.62 -26.08 -9.35
CA LYS A 3 -62.17 -24.71 -9.65
C LYS A 3 -63.26 -23.73 -9.22
N ILE A 4 -62.97 -22.88 -8.24
CA ILE A 4 -63.85 -21.77 -7.85
C ILE A 4 -63.27 -20.49 -8.46
N SER A 5 -64.00 -19.92 -9.43
CA SER A 5 -63.76 -18.57 -9.94
C SER A 5 -64.59 -17.57 -9.13
N ILE A 6 -63.97 -16.54 -8.57
CA ILE A 6 -64.68 -15.44 -7.92
C ILE A 6 -64.87 -14.30 -8.91
N ASN A 7 -66.12 -13.87 -9.01
CA ASN A 7 -66.66 -12.92 -9.98
C ASN A 7 -66.37 -11.47 -9.51
N VAL A 8 -65.53 -10.76 -10.24
CA VAL A 8 -65.18 -9.35 -10.01
C VAL A 8 -66.30 -8.47 -10.54
N ARG A 9 -67.37 -8.27 -9.76
CA ARG A 9 -68.42 -7.29 -10.11
C ARG A 9 -69.27 -6.74 -8.95
N TYR A 10 -68.72 -6.72 -7.74
CA TYR A 10 -69.46 -6.24 -6.55
C TYR A 10 -68.69 -5.30 -5.61
N LEU A 11 -67.73 -4.52 -6.14
CA LEU A 11 -66.99 -3.52 -5.37
C LEU A 11 -66.97 -2.11 -5.99
N GLU A 12 -67.94 -1.79 -6.85
CA GLU A 12 -68.03 -0.46 -7.51
C GLU A 12 -69.19 0.43 -7.04
N LYS A 13 -69.86 0.11 -5.92
CA LYS A 13 -71.01 0.92 -5.44
C LYS A 13 -70.95 1.37 -3.98
N LEU A 14 -69.76 1.58 -3.42
CA LEU A 14 -69.63 2.17 -2.07
C LEU A 14 -68.55 3.24 -1.93
N VAL A 15 -68.27 4.01 -2.99
CA VAL A 15 -67.35 5.17 -2.91
C VAL A 15 -67.99 6.38 -3.62
N TYR A 16 -69.16 6.80 -3.17
CA TYR A 16 -69.74 8.09 -3.61
C TYR A 16 -70.55 8.76 -2.49
N SER A 17 -69.93 8.93 -1.34
CA SER A 17 -70.27 9.96 -0.35
C SER A 17 -69.19 9.93 0.73
N THR A 18 -68.82 11.09 1.30
CA THR A 18 -67.93 11.24 2.47
C THR A 18 -66.40 11.07 2.36
N GLY A 19 -65.77 11.33 1.20
CA GLY A 19 -64.30 11.18 1.03
C GLY A 19 -63.43 12.43 0.92
N LYS A 20 -64.00 13.65 0.80
CA LYS A 20 -63.21 14.84 0.37
C LYS A 20 -62.55 15.66 1.49
N VAL A 21 -62.84 15.39 2.76
CA VAL A 21 -62.25 16.16 3.88
C VAL A 21 -61.08 15.42 4.57
N ALA A 22 -61.03 14.09 4.50
CA ALA A 22 -59.97 13.30 5.15
C ALA A 22 -58.64 13.22 4.36
N MET A 23 -58.64 13.43 3.04
CA MET A 23 -57.43 13.26 2.22
C MET A 23 -56.43 14.42 2.29
N LYS A 24 -56.82 15.62 2.73
CA LYS A 24 -55.87 16.75 2.88
C LYS A 24 -55.01 16.63 4.15
N GLY A 25 -55.52 16.01 5.21
CA GLY A 25 -54.77 15.76 6.44
C GLY A 25 -53.72 14.66 6.27
N ILE A 26 -54.08 13.56 5.60
CA ILE A 26 -53.20 12.40 5.40
C ILE A 26 -52.03 12.73 4.47
N ARG A 27 -52.24 13.55 3.42
CA ARG A 27 -51.13 14.01 2.56
C ARG A 27 -50.15 14.95 3.27
N ARG A 28 -50.63 15.80 4.20
CA ARG A 28 -49.74 16.66 5.00
C ARG A 28 -48.96 15.86 6.05
N PHE A 29 -49.58 14.83 6.64
CA PHE A 29 -48.89 13.92 7.56
C PHE A 29 -47.87 13.01 6.86
N ALA A 30 -48.18 12.51 5.67
CA ALA A 30 -47.22 11.72 4.87
C ALA A 30 -46.04 12.56 4.37
N LEU A 31 -46.26 13.83 3.98
CA LEU A 31 -45.18 14.74 3.60
C LEU A 31 -44.32 15.14 4.80
N LEU A 32 -44.93 15.40 5.97
CA LEU A 32 -44.17 15.68 7.20
C LEU A 32 -43.42 14.45 7.68
N ALA A 33 -44.00 13.26 7.60
CA ALA A 33 -43.34 12.00 7.98
C ALA A 33 -42.20 11.65 7.01
N LEU A 34 -42.33 11.94 5.72
CA LEU A 34 -41.26 11.77 4.73
C LEU A 34 -40.14 12.81 4.91
N MET A 35 -40.48 14.06 5.25
CA MET A 35 -39.48 15.08 5.61
C MET A 35 -38.83 14.80 6.98
N LEU A 36 -39.55 14.23 7.95
CA LEU A 36 -38.94 13.76 9.21
C LEU A 36 -38.07 12.52 8.97
N PHE A 37 -38.44 11.61 8.07
CA PHE A 37 -37.59 10.47 7.69
C PHE A 37 -36.35 10.90 6.91
N LEU A 38 -36.42 11.98 6.12
CA LEU A 38 -35.27 12.58 5.45
C LEU A 38 -34.42 13.46 6.38
N ALA A 39 -35.00 14.01 7.46
CA ALA A 39 -34.27 14.73 8.51
C ALA A 39 -33.69 13.80 9.61
N LEU A 40 -34.22 12.58 9.74
CA LEU A 40 -33.74 11.49 10.61
C LEU A 40 -32.94 10.42 9.85
N ALA A 41 -32.84 10.53 8.53
CA ALA A 41 -31.74 9.92 7.78
C ALA A 41 -30.48 10.64 8.25
N GLY A 42 -29.88 10.04 9.29
CA GLY A 42 -28.92 10.68 10.15
C GLY A 42 -27.90 11.50 9.36
N THR A 43 -27.60 12.68 9.90
CA THR A 43 -26.23 13.16 9.87
C THR A 43 -25.36 11.97 10.30
N SER A 44 -24.82 11.22 9.32
CA SER A 44 -23.81 10.23 9.61
C SER A 44 -22.74 11.02 10.34
N SER A 45 -22.57 10.78 11.65
CA SER A 45 -21.39 11.22 12.36
C SER A 45 -20.24 10.80 11.46
N GLY A 46 -19.57 11.78 10.82
CA GLY A 46 -18.62 11.50 9.76
C GLY A 46 -17.65 10.45 10.30
N ALA A 47 -17.56 9.30 9.63
CA ALA A 47 -16.77 8.19 10.14
C ALA A 47 -15.37 8.72 10.50
N GLU A 48 -15.00 8.54 11.77
CA GLU A 48 -13.73 9.08 12.26
C GLU A 48 -12.58 8.30 11.63
N LEU A 49 -11.51 9.00 11.27
CA LEU A 49 -10.33 8.38 10.65
C LEU A 49 -9.46 7.62 11.67
N GLY A 50 -9.87 7.62 12.94
CA GLY A 50 -9.07 7.22 14.10
C GLY A 50 -8.49 8.44 14.82
N PRO A 51 -8.28 8.34 16.15
CA PRO A 51 -7.67 9.40 16.94
C PRO A 51 -6.28 9.75 16.39
N LEU A 52 -5.87 11.00 16.59
CA LEU A 52 -4.49 11.40 16.38
C LEU A 52 -3.65 11.02 17.60
N PRO A 53 -2.34 10.75 17.42
CA PRO A 53 -1.41 10.57 18.52
C PRO A 53 -1.41 11.77 19.48
N ASP A 54 -1.19 11.52 20.77
CA ASP A 54 -1.25 12.55 21.82
C ASP A 54 -0.21 13.65 21.64
N SER A 55 0.98 13.29 21.14
CA SER A 55 2.09 14.23 20.93
C SER A 55 2.93 13.87 19.70
N ASP A 56 3.75 14.84 19.29
CA ASP A 56 4.65 14.75 18.14
C ASP A 56 5.66 13.61 18.25
N ASN A 57 6.11 13.25 19.46
CA ASN A 57 7.12 12.22 19.70
C ASN A 57 6.57 11.01 20.47
N ALA A 58 5.25 10.77 20.41
CA ALA A 58 4.59 9.73 21.20
C ALA A 58 5.21 8.32 21.02
N HIS A 59 5.85 8.06 19.87
CA HIS A 59 6.54 6.80 19.59
C HIS A 59 7.82 6.57 20.40
N ILE A 60 8.50 7.61 20.87
CA ILE A 60 9.80 7.45 21.55
C ILE A 60 9.66 6.63 22.83
N ASP A 61 8.65 6.95 23.63
CA ASP A 61 8.40 6.32 24.93
C ASP A 61 7.27 5.29 24.90
N ALA A 62 6.62 5.10 23.75
CA ALA A 62 5.54 4.14 23.62
C ALA A 62 6.00 2.71 23.95
N PRO A 63 5.14 1.91 24.61
CA PRO A 63 5.44 0.51 24.88
C PRO A 63 5.62 -0.24 23.56
N LYS A 64 6.34 -1.36 23.61
CA LYS A 64 6.46 -2.30 22.49
C LYS A 64 5.34 -3.32 22.65
N ALA A 65 4.16 -3.07 22.10
CA ALA A 65 3.05 -4.01 22.17
C ALA A 65 3.26 -5.18 21.17
N ILE A 66 4.21 -6.06 21.52
CA ILE A 66 4.55 -7.27 20.77
C ILE A 66 4.28 -8.53 21.63
N PRO A 67 3.80 -9.65 21.04
CA PRO A 67 3.46 -9.78 19.63
C PRO A 67 2.24 -8.93 19.24
N PHE A 68 2.18 -8.50 17.97
CA PHE A 68 1.10 -7.63 17.50
C PHE A 68 -0.27 -8.33 17.52
N ASP A 69 -1.29 -7.66 18.05
CA ASP A 69 -2.69 -8.07 17.87
C ASP A 69 -3.19 -7.64 16.47
N LEU A 70 -2.76 -8.39 15.45
CA LEU A 70 -3.16 -8.14 14.06
C LEU A 70 -4.68 -8.15 13.85
N PRO A 71 -5.49 -9.02 14.49
CA PRO A 71 -6.94 -8.91 14.44
C PRO A 71 -7.48 -7.55 14.90
N ALA A 72 -7.01 -7.02 16.03
CA ALA A 72 -7.43 -5.71 16.53
C ALA A 72 -6.97 -4.57 15.59
N LEU A 73 -5.72 -4.61 15.14
CA LEU A 73 -5.19 -3.63 14.18
C LEU A 73 -5.98 -3.63 12.86
N LYS A 74 -6.24 -4.81 12.28
CA LYS A 74 -7.05 -4.97 11.06
C LYS A 74 -8.46 -4.38 11.22
N LYS A 75 -9.07 -4.46 12.40
CA LYS A 75 -10.37 -3.84 12.66
C LYS A 75 -10.28 -2.32 12.51
N ASN A 76 -9.33 -1.69 13.20
CA ASN A 76 -9.11 -0.23 13.12
C ASN A 76 -8.82 0.20 11.67
N TRP A 77 -7.97 -0.55 10.97
CA TRP A 77 -7.61 -0.25 9.59
C TRP A 77 -8.79 -0.37 8.62
N ARG A 78 -9.66 -1.37 8.78
CA ARG A 78 -10.89 -1.49 7.98
C ARG A 78 -11.83 -0.31 8.21
N GLU A 79 -12.02 0.09 9.46
CA GLU A 79 -12.84 1.25 9.82
C GLU A 79 -12.27 2.53 9.19
N ARG A 80 -10.96 2.74 9.29
CA ARG A 80 -10.26 3.87 8.66
C ARG A 80 -10.42 3.89 7.14
N ILE A 81 -10.19 2.76 6.45
CA ILE A 81 -10.37 2.65 4.99
C ILE A 81 -11.80 3.00 4.60
N ALA A 82 -12.79 2.46 5.31
CA ALA A 82 -14.20 2.76 5.08
C ALA A 82 -14.51 4.25 5.30
N ALA A 83 -13.94 4.86 6.34
CA ALA A 83 -14.10 6.27 6.65
C ALA A 83 -13.52 7.18 5.55
N ILE A 84 -12.35 6.85 5.01
CA ILE A 84 -11.75 7.58 3.88
C ILE A 84 -12.65 7.47 2.64
N LYS A 85 -13.16 6.27 2.32
CA LYS A 85 -14.12 6.08 1.21
C LYS A 85 -15.40 6.89 1.42
N ALA A 86 -15.95 6.91 2.63
CA ALA A 86 -17.16 7.66 2.97
C ALA A 86 -16.99 9.18 2.80
N LYS A 87 -15.76 9.69 2.89
CA LYS A 87 -15.41 11.09 2.59
C LYS A 87 -15.19 11.37 1.09
N GLY A 88 -15.42 10.38 0.22
CA GLY A 88 -15.25 10.51 -1.23
C GLY A 88 -13.78 10.50 -1.69
N MET A 89 -12.86 10.03 -0.84
CA MET A 89 -11.44 9.92 -1.17
C MET A 89 -11.08 8.48 -1.52
N LEU A 90 -10.19 8.29 -2.50
CA LEU A 90 -9.57 6.99 -2.77
C LEU A 90 -8.55 6.68 -1.65
N PRO A 91 -8.78 5.64 -0.83
CA PRO A 91 -7.80 5.22 0.17
C PRO A 91 -6.53 4.70 -0.51
N VAL A 92 -5.40 4.98 0.11
CA VAL A 92 -4.08 4.47 -0.31
C VAL A 92 -3.47 3.66 0.84
N ILE A 93 -2.97 2.47 0.54
CA ILE A 93 -2.03 1.75 1.41
C ILE A 93 -0.66 1.87 0.76
N ASP A 94 0.23 2.60 1.41
CA ASP A 94 1.64 2.66 1.04
C ASP A 94 2.34 1.41 1.57
N ILE A 95 2.83 0.55 0.66
CA ILE A 95 3.49 -0.70 1.03
C ILE A 95 4.98 -0.51 1.34
N GLU A 96 5.63 0.56 0.89
CA GLU A 96 7.08 0.71 1.02
C GLU A 96 7.43 2.18 1.33
N SER A 97 7.87 2.38 2.57
CA SER A 97 8.49 3.61 3.06
C SER A 97 9.32 3.33 4.32
N SER A 98 10.20 4.27 4.67
CA SER A 98 11.05 4.19 5.85
C SER A 98 11.08 5.46 6.69
N PHE A 99 11.49 5.34 7.95
CA PHE A 99 11.48 6.45 8.89
C PHE A 99 12.72 6.54 9.77
N ASN A 100 13.14 7.76 10.05
CA ASN A 100 14.11 8.04 11.09
C ASN A 100 13.37 8.50 12.34
N SER A 101 13.50 7.74 13.42
CA SER A 101 12.84 8.00 14.70
C SER A 101 13.09 9.39 15.27
N ASN A 102 14.27 9.97 14.97
CA ASN A 102 14.67 11.28 15.48
C ASN A 102 14.09 12.43 14.65
N LYS A 103 13.51 12.13 13.48
CA LYS A 103 12.91 13.11 12.57
C LYS A 103 11.39 12.97 12.45
N LEU A 104 10.85 11.81 12.81
CA LEU A 104 9.42 11.55 12.77
C LEU A 104 8.69 12.42 13.80
N ASN A 105 7.86 13.34 13.33
CA ASN A 105 6.81 13.98 14.11
C ASN A 105 5.52 13.18 13.86
N LEU A 106 5.20 12.25 14.74
CA LEU A 106 4.14 11.27 14.57
C LEU A 106 2.77 11.92 14.41
N ARG A 107 2.42 12.88 15.28
CA ARG A 107 1.13 13.57 15.21
C ARG A 107 0.96 14.36 13.91
N ARG A 108 1.97 15.13 13.51
CA ARG A 108 1.94 15.90 12.26
C ARG A 108 1.90 14.97 11.04
N PHE A 109 2.62 13.86 11.08
CA PHE A 109 2.60 12.87 10.01
C PHE A 109 1.23 12.20 9.89
N ALA A 110 0.62 11.81 11.01
CA ALA A 110 -0.75 11.28 11.08
C ALA A 110 -1.79 12.26 10.51
N GLN A 111 -1.67 13.55 10.82
CA GLN A 111 -2.51 14.60 10.23
C GLN A 111 -2.34 14.69 8.71
N ALA A 112 -1.09 14.69 8.22
CA ALA A 112 -0.81 14.72 6.80
C ALA A 112 -1.38 13.48 6.08
N MET A 113 -1.32 12.30 6.70
CA MET A 113 -1.97 11.08 6.17
C MET A 113 -3.49 11.23 6.05
N ASP A 114 -4.13 11.78 7.09
CA ASP A 114 -5.58 12.00 7.12
C ASP A 114 -6.04 12.96 6.01
N GLU A 115 -5.36 14.10 5.87
CA GLU A 115 -5.63 15.10 4.82
C GLU A 115 -5.38 14.55 3.41
N ALA A 116 -4.38 13.68 3.28
CA ALA A 116 -3.97 13.09 2.01
C ALA A 116 -4.79 11.86 1.60
N GLY A 117 -5.68 11.34 2.46
CA GLY A 117 -6.43 10.11 2.22
C GLY A 117 -5.55 8.85 2.20
N ILE A 118 -4.46 8.87 2.94
CA ILE A 118 -3.55 7.73 3.10
C ILE A 118 -4.06 6.90 4.27
N ALA A 119 -4.54 5.71 3.96
CA ALA A 119 -5.12 4.81 4.94
C ALA A 119 -4.04 4.21 5.82
N LEU A 120 -3.04 3.57 5.21
CA LEU A 120 -1.98 2.88 5.93
C LEU A 120 -0.64 3.13 5.27
N ILE A 121 0.42 2.99 6.07
CA ILE A 121 1.80 2.98 5.62
C ILE A 121 2.54 1.82 6.29
N ALA A 122 3.16 0.96 5.49
CA ALA A 122 4.20 0.05 5.94
C ALA A 122 5.48 0.86 6.12
N TYR A 123 5.94 0.95 7.37
CA TYR A 123 6.93 1.94 7.76
C TYR A 123 8.09 1.28 8.49
N SER A 124 9.12 0.94 7.73
CA SER A 124 10.34 0.32 8.26
C SER A 124 11.22 1.36 8.96
N HIS A 125 11.87 0.98 10.06
CA HIS A 125 12.78 1.91 10.75
C HIS A 125 14.15 1.92 10.04
N ASP A 126 14.62 3.11 9.69
CA ASP A 126 16.00 3.36 9.28
C ASP A 126 16.89 3.38 10.52
N ALA A 127 17.35 2.19 10.89
CA ALA A 127 17.94 1.93 12.20
C ALA A 127 19.44 2.22 12.29
N ASN A 128 20.02 2.96 11.33
CA ASN A 128 21.38 3.53 11.33
C ASN A 128 22.44 2.63 12.02
N ASN A 129 22.80 1.51 11.38
CA ASN A 129 23.83 0.55 11.82
C ASN A 129 23.46 -0.35 13.01
N THR A 130 22.19 -0.41 13.42
CA THR A 130 21.75 -1.42 14.40
C THR A 130 21.30 -2.70 13.69
N LYS A 131 21.58 -3.85 14.32
CA LYS A 131 21.12 -5.17 13.86
C LYS A 131 19.61 -5.37 13.96
N TRP A 132 18.95 -4.63 14.86
CA TRP A 132 17.51 -4.66 15.10
C TRP A 132 17.06 -3.39 15.82
N SER A 133 15.83 -2.97 15.56
CA SER A 133 15.15 -1.88 16.25
C SER A 133 13.68 -2.23 16.44
N ASP A 134 13.17 -1.89 17.62
CA ASP A 134 11.75 -2.04 17.95
C ASP A 134 10.91 -0.80 17.61
N MET A 135 11.50 0.20 16.95
CA MET A 135 10.84 1.48 16.77
C MET A 135 9.55 1.37 15.94
N ALA A 136 9.48 0.48 14.95
CA ALA A 136 8.25 0.24 14.21
C ALA A 136 7.12 -0.26 15.13
N ALA A 137 7.44 -1.11 16.11
CA ALA A 137 6.46 -1.57 17.10
C ALA A 137 5.97 -0.44 18.00
N ARG A 138 6.86 0.50 18.36
CA ARG A 138 6.50 1.66 19.16
C ARG A 138 5.65 2.67 18.39
N VAL A 139 5.93 2.88 17.10
CA VAL A 139 5.10 3.70 16.21
C VAL A 139 3.69 3.13 16.12
N VAL A 140 3.55 1.82 15.89
CA VAL A 140 2.23 1.14 15.87
C VAL A 140 1.52 1.24 17.23
N SER A 141 2.26 1.14 18.34
CA SER A 141 1.66 1.26 19.68
C SER A 141 1.18 2.67 19.97
N ALA A 142 1.90 3.69 19.49
CA ALA A 142 1.50 5.10 19.61
C ALA A 142 0.37 5.50 18.65
N ASP A 143 0.26 4.82 17.51
CA ASP A 143 -0.82 5.02 16.53
C ASP A 143 -1.24 3.70 15.86
N PRO A 144 -2.18 2.96 16.49
CA PRO A 144 -2.64 1.67 15.96
C PRO A 144 -3.57 1.80 14.75
N TRP A 145 -3.79 3.01 14.23
CA TRP A 145 -4.74 3.27 13.14
C TRP A 145 -4.08 3.44 11.79
N ARG A 146 -2.80 3.80 11.73
CA ARG A 146 -2.15 4.28 10.50
C ARG A 146 -0.96 3.44 10.02
N PHE A 147 -0.34 2.64 10.88
CA PHE A 147 0.94 2.00 10.56
C PHE A 147 0.79 0.48 10.47
N ILE A 148 1.29 -0.09 9.37
CA ILE A 148 1.46 -1.54 9.24
C ILE A 148 2.82 -1.88 9.86
N PRO A 149 2.88 -2.79 10.86
CA PRO A 149 4.15 -3.23 11.42
C PRO A 149 5.02 -3.82 10.31
N THR A 150 6.23 -3.31 10.16
CA THR A 150 7.21 -3.76 9.16
C THR A 150 8.56 -3.94 9.85
N THR A 151 9.29 -5.00 9.52
CA THR A 151 10.64 -5.18 10.08
C THR A 151 11.57 -4.04 9.64
N ASN A 152 12.77 -3.97 10.20
CA ASN A 152 13.81 -3.09 9.67
C ASN A 152 14.10 -3.41 8.19
N GLY A 153 14.40 -2.37 7.41
CA GLY A 153 14.89 -2.53 6.04
C GLY A 153 16.35 -3.01 6.02
N GLY A 154 16.66 -3.92 5.12
CA GLY A 154 18.01 -4.39 4.79
C GLY A 154 18.78 -3.38 3.95
N VAL A 155 19.21 -2.28 4.58
CA VAL A 155 20.01 -1.22 3.95
C VAL A 155 21.44 -1.16 4.52
N HIS A 156 22.33 -0.47 3.82
CA HIS A 156 23.66 -0.14 4.36
C HIS A 156 23.57 0.65 5.69
N PRO A 157 24.44 0.38 6.69
CA PRO A 157 25.50 -0.64 6.69
C PRO A 157 25.06 -2.02 7.19
N ALA A 158 23.93 -2.12 7.92
CA ALA A 158 23.55 -3.37 8.60
C ALA A 158 23.46 -4.56 7.62
N TRP A 159 22.89 -4.34 6.44
CA TRP A 159 22.76 -5.36 5.41
C TRP A 159 24.06 -5.65 4.63
N THR A 160 24.94 -4.68 4.45
CA THR A 160 26.14 -4.86 3.63
C THR A 160 27.37 -5.26 4.43
N GLU A 161 27.49 -4.78 5.67
CA GLU A 161 28.66 -5.01 6.54
C GLU A 161 28.44 -6.22 7.46
N ASN A 162 27.22 -6.40 7.98
CA ASN A 162 26.88 -7.51 8.89
C ASN A 162 25.62 -8.29 8.44
N PRO A 163 25.51 -8.70 7.15
CA PRO A 163 24.27 -9.23 6.57
C PRO A 163 23.69 -10.43 7.31
N LYS A 164 24.54 -11.37 7.74
CA LYS A 164 24.09 -12.62 8.38
C LYS A 164 23.43 -12.36 9.73
N GLU A 165 24.05 -11.51 10.55
CA GLU A 165 23.53 -11.18 11.87
C GLU A 165 22.26 -10.34 11.76
N PHE A 166 22.24 -9.36 10.85
CA PHE A 166 21.06 -8.57 10.55
C PHE A 166 19.88 -9.44 10.09
N LEU A 167 20.12 -10.34 9.12
CA LEU A 167 19.08 -11.24 8.60
C LEU A 167 18.57 -12.16 9.71
N ALA A 168 19.47 -12.79 10.47
CA ALA A 168 19.08 -13.71 11.55
C ALA A 168 18.19 -13.05 12.60
N GLU A 169 18.52 -11.84 13.07
CA GLU A 169 17.69 -11.11 14.02
C GLU A 169 16.36 -10.67 13.39
N THR A 170 16.39 -10.22 12.14
CA THR A 170 15.18 -9.80 11.39
C THR A 170 14.19 -10.96 11.26
N LEU A 171 14.66 -12.13 10.81
CA LEU A 171 13.81 -13.31 10.62
C LEU A 171 13.26 -13.86 11.96
N LYS A 172 14.08 -13.80 13.02
CA LYS A 172 13.66 -14.17 14.37
C LYS A 172 12.51 -13.29 14.86
N HIS A 173 12.70 -11.97 14.80
CA HIS A 173 11.71 -11.00 15.27
C HIS A 173 10.45 -10.99 14.39
N ALA A 174 10.60 -11.19 13.08
CA ALA A 174 9.45 -11.27 12.18
C ALA A 174 8.41 -12.31 12.65
N VAL A 175 8.89 -13.48 13.08
CA VAL A 175 8.01 -14.56 13.59
C VAL A 175 7.62 -14.32 15.04
N SER A 176 8.57 -14.05 15.94
CA SER A 176 8.29 -13.97 17.38
C SER A 176 7.36 -12.81 17.73
N ASP A 177 7.47 -11.71 17.00
CA ASP A 177 6.77 -10.47 17.30
C ASP A 177 5.53 -10.30 16.40
N GLY A 178 5.38 -11.13 15.36
CA GLY A 178 4.19 -11.19 14.51
C GLY A 178 4.14 -10.11 13.44
N TYR A 179 5.27 -9.78 12.80
CA TYR A 179 5.30 -8.82 11.69
C TYR A 179 4.63 -9.39 10.43
N PRO A 180 3.68 -8.68 9.79
CA PRO A 180 3.03 -9.12 8.56
C PRO A 180 3.86 -8.90 7.29
N LEU A 181 4.97 -8.17 7.37
CA LEU A 181 5.80 -7.76 6.24
C LEU A 181 7.27 -7.62 6.67
N LEU A 182 8.18 -8.14 5.85
CA LEU A 182 9.60 -7.83 5.96
C LEU A 182 9.91 -6.60 5.10
N GLY A 183 10.60 -5.62 5.67
CA GLY A 183 10.99 -4.40 4.96
C GLY A 183 11.96 -4.66 3.80
N GLU A 184 12.20 -3.64 2.99
CA GLU A 184 13.05 -3.71 1.79
C GLU A 184 14.50 -4.16 2.06
N PHE A 185 14.98 -5.14 1.27
CA PHE A 185 16.38 -5.56 1.25
C PHE A 185 17.09 -5.11 -0.04
N GLU A 186 18.21 -4.41 0.09
CA GLU A 186 19.01 -3.95 -1.05
C GLU A 186 19.85 -5.08 -1.65
N PHE A 187 19.40 -5.67 -2.76
CA PHE A 187 20.23 -6.62 -3.52
C PHE A 187 21.04 -5.93 -4.61
N ARG A 188 20.45 -4.94 -5.26
CA ARG A 188 21.17 -4.04 -6.18
C ARG A 188 20.55 -2.68 -6.01
N HIS A 189 21.32 -1.69 -5.59
CA HIS A 189 20.84 -0.32 -5.40
C HIS A 189 21.88 0.65 -5.96
N TYR A 190 21.47 1.63 -6.77
CA TYR A 190 22.34 2.76 -7.10
C TYR A 190 22.15 3.90 -6.11
N PRO A 191 23.19 4.70 -5.78
CA PRO A 191 23.02 5.84 -4.89
C PRO A 191 21.86 6.73 -5.35
N SER A 192 21.00 7.11 -4.41
CA SER A 192 19.84 7.95 -4.71
C SER A 192 20.28 9.31 -5.31
N PRO A 193 19.41 10.02 -6.04
CA PRO A 193 19.76 11.33 -6.61
C PRO A 193 20.35 12.31 -5.59
N ARG A 194 19.91 12.26 -4.33
CA ARG A 194 20.44 13.12 -3.24
C ARG A 194 21.82 12.68 -2.81
N GLN A 195 22.06 11.37 -2.71
CA GLN A 195 23.37 10.82 -2.36
C GLN A 195 24.42 11.16 -3.43
N ILE A 196 24.10 11.03 -4.72
CA ILE A 196 24.99 11.48 -5.79
C ILE A 196 25.32 12.97 -5.64
N LYS A 197 24.30 13.82 -5.43
CA LYS A 197 24.51 15.27 -5.25
C LYS A 197 25.39 15.61 -4.04
N ARG A 198 25.42 14.75 -3.01
CA ARG A 198 26.28 14.88 -1.84
C ARG A 198 27.63 14.16 -1.97
N GLY A 199 27.89 13.46 -3.08
CA GLY A 199 29.09 12.65 -3.26
C GLY A 199 29.11 11.37 -2.39
N GLU A 200 27.96 10.93 -1.90
CA GLU A 200 27.80 9.73 -1.08
C GLU A 200 27.57 8.50 -1.97
N LEU A 201 28.59 7.65 -2.12
CA LEU A 201 28.53 6.48 -3.01
C LEU A 201 28.44 5.14 -2.27
N PHE A 202 28.34 5.16 -0.94
CA PHE A 202 28.34 3.94 -0.10
C PHE A 202 27.08 3.05 -0.28
N ARG A 203 26.00 3.57 -0.90
CA ARG A 203 24.81 2.79 -1.30
C ARG A 203 24.79 2.42 -2.79
N ASP A 204 25.96 2.29 -3.42
CA ASP A 204 26.07 1.51 -4.67
C ASP A 204 26.24 0.03 -4.29
N VAL A 205 25.12 -0.62 -3.98
CA VAL A 205 25.08 -1.96 -3.37
C VAL A 205 24.99 -3.03 -4.44
N VAL A 206 25.76 -4.11 -4.25
CA VAL A 206 25.64 -5.35 -5.02
C VAL A 206 25.74 -6.55 -4.07
N VAL A 207 24.61 -7.19 -3.81
CA VAL A 207 24.47 -8.46 -3.11
C VAL A 207 23.84 -9.45 -4.08
N PRO A 208 24.49 -10.59 -4.39
CA PRO A 208 23.91 -11.59 -5.30
C PRO A 208 22.58 -12.13 -4.75
N ILE A 209 21.47 -11.89 -5.45
CA ILE A 209 20.12 -12.31 -5.01
C ILE A 209 19.96 -13.83 -4.97
N ASN A 210 20.70 -14.57 -5.81
CA ASN A 210 20.76 -16.02 -5.77
C ASN A 210 21.93 -16.55 -4.90
N GLY A 211 22.65 -15.67 -4.21
CA GLY A 211 23.67 -16.03 -3.22
C GLY A 211 23.07 -16.46 -1.88
N PRO A 212 23.90 -16.84 -0.89
CA PRO A 212 23.43 -17.46 0.36
C PRO A 212 22.36 -16.65 1.11
N LEU A 213 22.50 -15.32 1.18
CA LEU A 213 21.55 -14.45 1.88
C LEU A 213 20.18 -14.45 1.21
N GLY A 214 20.14 -14.40 -0.13
CA GLY A 214 18.89 -14.46 -0.86
C GLY A 214 18.25 -15.85 -0.82
N GLN A 215 19.04 -16.94 -0.86
CA GLN A 215 18.52 -18.29 -0.62
C GLN A 215 17.85 -18.40 0.76
N GLU A 216 18.48 -17.85 1.81
CA GLU A 216 17.94 -17.86 3.16
C GLU A 216 16.65 -17.04 3.29
N LEU A 217 16.63 -15.82 2.77
CA LEU A 217 15.45 -14.94 2.79
C LEU A 217 14.26 -15.53 2.01
N PHE A 218 14.50 -16.00 0.77
CA PHE A 218 13.43 -16.59 -0.04
C PHE A 218 12.92 -17.91 0.55
N ALA A 219 13.81 -18.77 1.07
CA ALA A 219 13.39 -20.00 1.74
C ALA A 219 12.55 -19.71 3.00
N PHE A 220 12.93 -18.69 3.77
CA PHE A 220 12.16 -18.25 4.93
C PHE A 220 10.77 -17.74 4.51
N ALA A 221 10.69 -16.88 3.49
CA ALA A 221 9.43 -16.34 2.99
C ALA A 221 8.52 -17.43 2.41
N GLU A 222 9.07 -18.41 1.70
CA GLU A 222 8.32 -19.58 1.21
C GLU A 222 7.76 -20.43 2.37
N LYS A 223 8.52 -20.59 3.45
CA LYS A 223 8.11 -21.39 4.61
C LYS A 223 7.04 -20.68 5.46
N THR A 224 7.18 -19.38 5.65
CA THR A 224 6.31 -18.60 6.56
C THR A 224 5.11 -17.97 5.84
N GLY A 225 5.21 -17.77 4.52
CA GLY A 225 4.23 -17.04 3.74
C GLY A 225 4.28 -15.52 3.94
N LEU A 226 5.29 -15.01 4.66
CA LEU A 226 5.52 -13.58 4.84
C LEU A 226 6.04 -12.96 3.53
N PRO A 227 5.41 -11.88 3.04
CA PRO A 227 5.96 -11.10 1.95
C PRO A 227 7.18 -10.30 2.40
N PHE A 228 8.04 -9.99 1.43
CA PHE A 228 9.20 -9.14 1.61
C PHE A 228 9.48 -8.32 0.36
N GLU A 229 10.16 -7.19 0.57
CA GLU A 229 10.54 -6.24 -0.46
C GLU A 229 12.00 -6.41 -0.88
N ILE A 230 12.27 -6.14 -2.16
CA ILE A 230 13.64 -6.10 -2.69
C ILE A 230 13.87 -4.79 -3.46
N HIS A 231 14.92 -4.06 -3.07
CA HIS A 231 15.50 -3.07 -3.98
C HIS A 231 16.41 -3.81 -4.95
N TYR A 232 16.00 -3.84 -6.22
CA TYR A 232 16.74 -4.54 -7.25
C TYR A 232 16.70 -3.77 -8.55
N GLU A 233 17.80 -3.08 -8.87
CA GLU A 233 17.86 -2.29 -10.09
C GLU A 233 17.59 -3.14 -11.34
N ILE A 234 16.91 -2.51 -12.29
CA ILE A 234 16.50 -3.15 -13.53
C ILE A 234 17.70 -3.14 -14.49
N GLU A 235 18.42 -4.26 -14.56
CA GLU A 235 19.51 -4.49 -15.50
C GLU A 235 19.38 -5.87 -16.13
N ASP A 236 19.65 -6.00 -17.44
CA ASP A 236 19.48 -7.24 -18.19
C ASP A 236 20.28 -8.41 -17.57
N ALA A 237 21.45 -8.12 -16.99
CA ALA A 237 22.29 -9.12 -16.32
C ALA A 237 21.72 -9.62 -14.97
N LEU A 238 20.81 -8.85 -14.36
CA LEU A 238 20.21 -9.14 -13.06
C LEU A 238 18.86 -9.87 -13.19
N LEU A 239 18.24 -9.81 -14.37
CA LEU A 239 16.96 -10.48 -14.63
C LEU A 239 17.02 -12.01 -14.44
N PRO A 240 18.01 -12.76 -14.98
CA PRO A 240 18.02 -14.21 -14.85
C PRO A 240 18.19 -14.71 -13.40
N PRO A 241 19.07 -14.14 -12.55
CA PRO A 241 19.13 -14.51 -11.13
C PRO A 241 17.82 -14.28 -10.36
N LEU A 242 17.10 -13.19 -10.65
CA LEU A 242 15.79 -12.96 -10.03
C LEU A 242 14.77 -14.03 -10.47
N GLU A 243 14.70 -14.32 -11.78
CA GLU A 243 13.85 -15.38 -12.31
C GLU A 243 14.17 -16.76 -11.72
N GLU A 244 15.46 -17.09 -11.55
CA GLU A 244 15.90 -18.32 -10.89
C GLU A 244 15.31 -18.43 -9.47
N MET A 245 15.38 -17.35 -8.69
CA MET A 245 14.89 -17.31 -7.31
C MET A 245 13.36 -17.38 -7.23
N LEU A 246 12.66 -16.65 -8.10
CA LEU A 246 11.20 -16.70 -8.18
C LEU A 246 10.69 -18.10 -8.55
N GLY A 247 11.37 -18.78 -9.48
CA GLY A 247 11.04 -20.14 -9.89
C GLY A 247 11.40 -21.20 -8.84
N ARG A 248 12.50 -21.00 -8.11
CA ARG A 248 12.95 -21.91 -7.05
C ARG A 248 12.05 -21.89 -5.82
N TYR A 249 11.51 -20.72 -5.46
CA TYR A 249 10.70 -20.50 -4.26
C TYR A 249 9.29 -20.01 -4.62
N PRO A 250 8.46 -20.85 -5.28
CA PRO A 250 7.19 -20.42 -5.89
C PRO A 250 6.13 -19.98 -4.87
N ARG A 251 6.33 -20.19 -3.56
CA ARG A 251 5.43 -19.66 -2.51
C ARG A 251 6.00 -18.44 -1.77
N ALA A 252 7.24 -18.06 -2.02
CA ALA A 252 7.82 -16.85 -1.44
C ALA A 252 7.21 -15.62 -2.13
N LYS A 253 6.44 -14.82 -1.41
CA LYS A 253 5.82 -13.59 -1.94
C LYS A 253 6.86 -12.48 -1.99
N VAL A 254 7.23 -12.07 -3.20
CA VAL A 254 8.28 -11.06 -3.42
C VAL A 254 7.65 -9.79 -3.96
N ILE A 255 7.97 -8.65 -3.34
CA ILE A 255 7.63 -7.32 -3.85
C ILE A 255 8.90 -6.75 -4.47
N TRP A 256 8.93 -6.63 -5.79
CA TRP A 256 10.04 -6.00 -6.51
C TRP A 256 9.81 -4.50 -6.60
N CYS A 257 10.70 -3.75 -5.97
CA CYS A 257 10.53 -2.32 -5.81
C CYS A 257 10.82 -1.53 -7.09
N HIS A 258 9.97 -0.52 -7.29
CA HIS A 258 10.05 0.61 -8.21
C HIS A 258 9.82 0.29 -9.70
N LEU A 259 8.56 -0.01 -10.05
CA LEU A 259 8.11 -0.27 -11.43
C LEU A 259 8.77 0.66 -12.47
N ALA A 260 9.52 0.06 -13.39
CA ALA A 260 10.17 0.74 -14.51
C ALA A 260 11.04 1.96 -14.15
N GLN A 261 11.61 1.98 -12.94
CA GLN A 261 12.62 2.97 -12.55
C GLN A 261 14.01 2.54 -13.07
N ILE A 262 14.29 2.82 -14.35
CA ILE A 262 15.52 2.41 -15.03
C ILE A 262 16.54 3.56 -14.99
N ARG A 263 17.58 3.42 -14.16
CA ARG A 263 18.63 4.42 -13.98
C ARG A 263 19.59 4.54 -15.16
N TYR A 264 19.89 3.42 -15.84
CA TYR A 264 20.79 3.35 -16.98
C TYR A 264 20.16 2.52 -18.10
N SER A 265 19.59 3.16 -19.12
CA SER A 265 18.92 2.43 -20.22
C SER A 265 19.87 1.53 -21.01
N GLY A 266 21.15 1.90 -21.11
CA GLY A 266 22.17 1.06 -21.74
C GLY A 266 22.42 -0.29 -21.04
N ARG A 267 21.90 -0.48 -19.82
CA ARG A 267 21.97 -1.74 -19.06
C ARG A 267 20.64 -2.50 -19.03
N SER A 268 19.58 -1.94 -19.61
CA SER A 268 18.20 -2.45 -19.50
C SER A 268 17.50 -2.35 -20.85
N SER A 269 17.85 -3.25 -21.76
CA SER A 269 17.26 -3.32 -23.10
C SER A 269 16.01 -4.20 -23.16
N VAL A 270 15.86 -5.14 -22.23
CA VAL A 270 14.78 -6.15 -22.24
C VAL A 270 13.56 -5.70 -21.43
N TYR A 271 13.76 -4.96 -20.35
CA TYR A 271 12.67 -4.62 -19.43
C TYR A 271 11.64 -3.69 -20.07
N GLY A 272 10.37 -4.09 -20.00
CA GLY A 272 9.24 -3.31 -20.46
C GLY A 272 7.91 -4.03 -20.16
N PRO A 273 6.77 -3.46 -20.57
CA PRO A 273 5.44 -4.02 -20.27
C PRO A 273 5.28 -5.48 -20.71
N ALA A 274 5.80 -5.85 -21.87
CA ALA A 274 5.72 -7.22 -22.38
C ALA A 274 6.56 -8.21 -21.55
N TYR A 275 7.76 -7.80 -21.13
CA TYR A 275 8.62 -8.62 -20.28
C TYR A 275 8.00 -8.81 -18.88
N VAL A 276 7.53 -7.72 -18.26
CA VAL A 276 6.88 -7.77 -16.95
C VAL A 276 5.60 -8.61 -16.99
N ARG A 277 4.81 -8.51 -18.07
CA ARG A 277 3.66 -9.40 -18.30
C ARG A 277 4.06 -10.87 -18.24
N GLY A 278 5.09 -11.26 -18.99
CA GLY A 278 5.59 -12.63 -19.00
C GLY A 278 6.10 -13.09 -17.63
N LEU A 279 6.79 -12.21 -16.88
CA LEU A 279 7.20 -12.51 -15.51
C LEU A 279 6.01 -12.77 -14.58
N LEU A 280 5.01 -11.90 -14.57
CA LEU A 280 3.87 -12.01 -13.67
C LEU A 280 2.96 -13.21 -14.02
N GLU A 281 2.89 -13.59 -15.30
CA GLU A 281 2.21 -14.81 -15.76
C GLU A 281 2.95 -16.08 -15.31
N LYS A 282 4.28 -16.07 -15.37
CA LYS A 282 5.14 -17.21 -15.02
C LYS A 282 5.34 -17.38 -13.51
N TYR A 283 5.42 -16.28 -12.77
CA TYR A 283 5.74 -16.24 -11.35
C TYR A 283 4.60 -15.58 -10.55
N PRO A 284 3.58 -16.35 -10.13
CA PRO A 284 2.41 -15.80 -9.43
C PRO A 284 2.72 -15.24 -8.03
N ASN A 285 3.94 -15.46 -7.55
CA ASN A 285 4.48 -14.99 -6.28
C ASN A 285 5.20 -13.64 -6.39
N LEU A 286 5.35 -13.08 -7.60
CA LEU A 286 5.90 -11.75 -7.82
C LEU A 286 4.82 -10.66 -7.74
N TYR A 287 5.14 -9.60 -7.03
CA TYR A 287 4.39 -8.34 -6.93
C TYR A 287 5.35 -7.20 -7.24
N ILE A 288 4.82 -6.05 -7.66
CA ILE A 288 5.62 -4.88 -8.02
C ILE A 288 5.01 -3.65 -7.38
N ASP A 289 5.81 -2.83 -6.70
CA ASP A 289 5.33 -1.54 -6.25
C ASP A 289 5.41 -0.46 -7.33
N VAL A 290 4.66 0.63 -7.16
CA VAL A 290 4.62 1.76 -8.09
C VAL A 290 5.31 3.01 -7.54
N ALA A 291 6.29 2.85 -6.65
CA ALA A 291 7.14 3.95 -6.18
C ALA A 291 8.18 4.30 -7.26
N PHE A 292 7.90 5.31 -8.07
CA PHE A 292 8.84 5.82 -9.07
C PHE A 292 8.72 7.33 -9.24
N GLY A 293 9.71 7.92 -9.91
CA GLY A 293 9.75 9.36 -10.19
C GLY A 293 8.63 9.82 -11.12
N ASP A 294 8.38 11.13 -11.13
CA ASP A 294 7.48 11.72 -12.12
C ASP A 294 8.09 11.72 -13.54
N SER A 295 7.32 12.21 -14.51
CA SER A 295 7.71 12.29 -15.92
C SER A 295 8.96 13.14 -16.21
N PHE A 296 9.38 13.97 -15.26
CA PHE A 296 10.54 14.86 -15.40
C PHE A 296 11.72 14.41 -14.55
N SER A 297 11.57 13.32 -13.81
CA SER A 297 12.59 12.82 -12.92
C SER A 297 13.76 12.25 -13.72
N LYS A 298 14.91 12.92 -13.60
CA LYS A 298 16.18 12.49 -14.17
C LYS A 298 17.08 11.89 -13.12
N TYR A 299 17.79 10.82 -13.47
CA TYR A 299 18.81 10.27 -12.60
C TYR A 299 20.15 11.02 -12.79
N PRO A 300 20.73 11.62 -11.73
CA PRO A 300 21.97 12.39 -11.87
C PRO A 300 23.18 11.58 -12.37
N GLY A 301 23.21 10.26 -12.11
CA GLY A 301 24.32 9.40 -12.52
C GLY A 301 24.39 9.10 -14.02
N SER A 302 23.28 9.29 -14.77
CA SER A 302 23.18 9.03 -16.21
C SER A 302 22.64 10.21 -17.02
N ASP A 303 22.08 11.23 -16.36
CA ASP A 303 21.28 12.31 -16.95
C ASP A 303 20.04 11.82 -17.76
N GLU A 304 19.62 10.58 -17.54
CA GLU A 304 18.46 9.99 -18.21
C GLU A 304 17.17 10.18 -17.41
N TYR A 305 16.04 10.33 -18.11
CA TYR A 305 14.72 10.17 -17.50
C TYR A 305 14.55 8.71 -17.06
N HIS A 306 14.44 8.49 -15.76
CA HIS A 306 14.51 7.14 -15.20
C HIS A 306 13.15 6.50 -14.94
N ALA A 307 12.07 7.26 -14.85
CA ALA A 307 10.72 6.72 -14.66
C ALA A 307 10.11 6.39 -16.03
N ARG A 308 10.39 5.17 -16.53
CA ARG A 308 10.08 4.77 -17.91
C ARG A 308 8.61 4.38 -18.12
N VAL A 309 7.77 4.51 -17.10
CA VAL A 309 6.31 4.40 -17.22
C VAL A 309 5.69 5.56 -18.01
N TRP A 310 6.35 6.72 -18.02
CA TRP A 310 5.83 7.96 -18.60
C TRP A 310 6.16 8.12 -20.08
N SER A 311 5.25 8.78 -20.80
CA SER A 311 5.48 9.39 -22.11
C SER A 311 5.00 10.84 -22.03
N GLY A 312 5.93 11.75 -21.73
CA GLY A 312 5.55 13.10 -21.30
C GLY A 312 4.72 13.04 -20.02
N GLY A 313 3.64 13.83 -19.92
CA GLY A 313 2.79 13.88 -18.72
C GLY A 313 1.87 12.67 -18.49
N SER A 314 1.78 11.74 -19.44
CA SER A 314 0.85 10.61 -19.43
C SER A 314 1.55 9.27 -19.24
N VAL A 315 0.90 8.33 -18.56
CA VAL A 315 1.36 6.93 -18.46
C VAL A 315 1.23 6.28 -19.83
N LYS A 316 2.25 5.53 -20.26
CA LYS A 316 2.18 4.79 -21.53
C LYS A 316 1.03 3.78 -21.49
N LYS A 317 0.32 3.63 -22.60
CA LYS A 317 -0.88 2.81 -22.71
C LYS A 317 -0.62 1.35 -22.34
N GLU A 318 0.53 0.81 -22.74
CA GLU A 318 0.92 -0.58 -22.52
C GLU A 318 1.12 -0.91 -21.04
N TRP A 319 1.58 0.06 -20.24
CA TRP A 319 1.66 -0.09 -18.77
C TRP A 319 0.27 -0.08 -18.14
N VAL A 320 -0.61 0.83 -18.57
CA VAL A 320 -2.01 0.87 -18.09
C VAL A 320 -2.73 -0.44 -18.44
N GLU A 321 -2.57 -0.95 -19.66
CA GLU A 321 -3.15 -2.22 -20.10
C GLU A 321 -2.65 -3.40 -19.27
N LEU A 322 -1.34 -3.47 -18.98
CA LEU A 322 -0.78 -4.50 -18.12
C LEU A 322 -1.39 -4.44 -16.70
N ILE A 323 -1.42 -3.26 -16.10
CA ILE A 323 -1.96 -3.07 -14.75
C ILE A 323 -3.45 -3.43 -14.70
N VAL A 324 -4.24 -3.03 -15.69
CA VAL A 324 -5.68 -3.38 -15.74
C VAL A 324 -5.89 -4.87 -15.88
N GLN A 325 -5.01 -5.59 -16.58
CA GLN A 325 -5.11 -7.03 -16.76
C GLN A 325 -4.66 -7.82 -15.53
N GLN A 326 -3.75 -7.26 -14.72
CA GLN A 326 -3.21 -7.92 -13.53
C GLN A 326 -3.15 -6.99 -12.30
N PRO A 327 -4.25 -6.33 -11.91
CA PRO A 327 -4.20 -5.23 -10.94
C PRO A 327 -3.79 -5.68 -9.54
N TRP A 328 -4.04 -6.96 -9.21
CA TRP A 328 -3.65 -7.58 -7.94
C TRP A 328 -2.14 -7.82 -7.80
N ARG A 329 -1.34 -7.50 -8.82
CA ARG A 329 0.13 -7.63 -8.83
C ARG A 329 0.86 -6.30 -8.64
N PHE A 330 0.12 -5.19 -8.60
CA PHE A 330 0.69 -3.86 -8.44
C PHE A 330 0.26 -3.25 -7.11
N LEU A 331 1.20 -2.64 -6.39
CA LEU A 331 1.02 -2.12 -5.04
C LEU A 331 1.36 -0.63 -5.01
N ALA A 332 0.50 0.19 -4.41
CA ALA A 332 0.83 1.58 -4.11
C ALA A 332 2.03 1.67 -3.16
N ALA A 333 3.01 2.51 -3.49
CA ALA A 333 4.15 2.80 -2.64
C ALA A 333 4.61 4.25 -2.82
N PHE A 334 5.33 4.80 -1.84
CA PHE A 334 5.97 6.11 -1.94
C PHE A 334 7.49 6.07 -2.08
N ASP A 335 8.20 5.08 -1.53
CA ASP A 335 9.65 5.19 -1.26
C ASP A 335 9.93 6.50 -0.50
N LEU A 336 9.18 6.72 0.58
CA LEU A 336 9.42 7.86 1.46
C LEU A 336 10.55 7.49 2.42
N GLY A 337 11.76 7.96 2.09
CA GLY A 337 12.93 7.74 2.92
C GLY A 337 12.84 8.42 4.29
N GLY A 338 13.59 7.89 5.26
CA GLY A 338 13.48 8.28 6.66
C GLY A 338 13.80 9.72 7.04
N ASP A 339 14.24 10.56 6.10
CA ASP A 339 14.44 11.99 6.29
C ASP A 339 13.51 12.87 5.45
N ARG A 340 12.42 12.30 4.91
CA ARG A 340 11.50 12.95 3.96
C ARG A 340 10.05 13.00 4.45
N GLN A 341 9.77 12.87 5.75
CA GLN A 341 8.39 12.82 6.26
C GLN A 341 7.53 14.02 5.85
N ASP A 342 8.15 15.20 5.77
CA ASP A 342 7.50 16.45 5.35
C ASP A 342 7.11 16.47 3.87
N GLN A 343 7.67 15.56 3.06
CA GLN A 343 7.39 15.43 1.63
C GLN A 343 6.20 14.52 1.33
N LEU A 344 5.58 13.89 2.34
CA LEU A 344 4.43 13.00 2.16
C LEU A 344 3.33 13.59 1.22
N PRO A 345 2.92 14.87 1.33
CA PRO A 345 1.90 15.44 0.44
C PRO A 345 2.34 15.48 -1.03
N GLU A 346 3.61 15.75 -1.30
CA GLU A 346 4.18 15.79 -2.66
C GLU A 346 4.19 14.38 -3.26
N TYR A 347 4.66 13.38 -2.52
CA TYR A 347 4.73 11.99 -2.97
C TYR A 347 3.32 11.43 -3.21
N ASN A 348 2.38 11.71 -2.31
CA ASN A 348 0.97 11.36 -2.52
C ASN A 348 0.37 12.03 -3.76
N THR A 349 0.71 13.29 -4.04
CA THR A 349 0.26 13.98 -5.25
C THR A 349 0.79 13.28 -6.51
N LYS A 350 2.06 12.87 -6.51
CA LYS A 350 2.67 12.13 -7.63
C LYS A 350 2.03 10.75 -7.82
N LEU A 351 1.85 9.98 -6.74
CA LEU A 351 1.16 8.70 -6.80
C LEU A 351 -0.27 8.86 -7.33
N ARG A 352 -1.02 9.84 -6.82
CA ARG A 352 -2.41 10.09 -7.28
C ARG A 352 -2.47 10.50 -8.75
N LYS A 353 -1.50 11.27 -9.25
CA LYS A 353 -1.39 11.58 -10.68
C LYS A 353 -1.25 10.31 -11.54
N PHE A 354 -0.49 9.33 -11.05
CA PHE A 354 -0.37 8.02 -11.70
C PHE A 354 -1.67 7.21 -11.58
N LEU A 355 -2.18 7.02 -10.36
CA LEU A 355 -3.41 6.24 -10.10
C LEU A 355 -4.62 6.76 -10.88
N ASN A 356 -4.75 8.08 -11.05
CA ASN A 356 -5.84 8.70 -11.80
C ASN A 356 -5.84 8.36 -13.31
N GLN A 357 -4.75 7.80 -13.84
CA GLN A 357 -4.66 7.33 -15.22
C GLN A 357 -4.98 5.84 -15.39
N ILE A 358 -5.16 5.12 -14.28
CA ILE A 358 -5.66 3.74 -14.29
C ILE A 358 -7.19 3.79 -14.20
N PRO A 359 -7.95 3.08 -15.05
CA PRO A 359 -9.40 3.03 -14.94
C PRO A 359 -9.86 2.22 -13.72
N GLU A 360 -11.08 2.48 -13.25
CA GLU A 360 -11.75 1.58 -12.32
C GLU A 360 -12.15 0.27 -13.04
N PRO A 361 -12.19 -0.88 -12.32
CA PRO A 361 -11.92 -1.05 -10.89
C PRO A 361 -10.43 -1.21 -10.54
N ALA A 362 -9.53 -1.32 -11.53
CA ALA A 362 -8.11 -1.58 -11.30
C ALA A 362 -7.43 -0.54 -10.40
N ARG A 363 -7.82 0.74 -10.52
CA ARG A 363 -7.33 1.82 -9.67
C ARG A 363 -7.48 1.55 -8.18
N GLU A 364 -8.66 1.10 -7.73
CA GLU A 364 -8.89 0.79 -6.32
C GLU A 364 -8.03 -0.39 -5.86
N ILE A 365 -7.87 -1.38 -6.74
CA ILE A 365 -7.10 -2.57 -6.43
C ILE A 365 -5.65 -2.20 -6.17
N VAL A 366 -5.03 -1.45 -7.08
CA VAL A 366 -3.63 -1.00 -6.95
C VAL A 366 -3.47 -0.07 -5.74
N ALA A 367 -4.43 0.84 -5.51
CA ALA A 367 -4.33 1.82 -4.45
C ALA A 367 -4.33 1.21 -3.05
N TYR A 368 -5.12 0.14 -2.81
CA TYR A 368 -5.20 -0.45 -1.46
C TYR A 368 -5.58 -1.93 -1.40
N LYS A 369 -6.45 -2.44 -2.29
CA LYS A 369 -6.96 -3.83 -2.12
C LYS A 369 -5.88 -4.88 -2.33
N ALA A 370 -4.96 -4.67 -3.26
CA ALA A 370 -3.87 -5.61 -3.55
C ALA A 370 -2.93 -5.78 -2.36
N ALA A 371 -2.47 -4.67 -1.77
CA ALA A 371 -1.65 -4.68 -0.55
C ALA A 371 -2.36 -5.38 0.60
N TRP A 372 -3.63 -5.03 0.83
CA TRP A 372 -4.44 -5.68 1.86
C TRP A 372 -4.52 -7.20 1.68
N LYS A 373 -4.87 -7.67 0.48
CA LYS A 373 -4.99 -9.10 0.18
C LYS A 373 -3.66 -9.84 0.29
N LEU A 374 -2.57 -9.21 -0.14
CA LEU A 374 -1.22 -9.78 -0.05
C LEU A 374 -0.83 -10.08 1.41
N LEU A 375 -1.01 -9.07 2.27
CA LEU A 375 -0.62 -9.11 3.68
C LEU A 375 -1.54 -9.98 4.53
N PHE A 376 -2.85 -9.93 4.29
CA PHE A 376 -3.84 -10.46 5.23
C PHE A 376 -4.68 -11.62 4.69
N GLY A 377 -4.54 -11.95 3.40
CA GLY A 377 -5.19 -13.09 2.76
C GLY A 377 -6.70 -12.97 2.55
N ASP A 378 -7.33 -11.91 3.06
CA ASP A 378 -8.74 -11.60 2.88
C ASP A 378 -8.94 -10.37 1.98
N GLU A 379 -10.16 -10.15 1.50
CA GLU A 379 -10.48 -9.00 0.65
C GLU A 379 -11.17 -7.89 1.45
N LEU A 380 -10.99 -6.66 0.97
CA LEU A 380 -11.80 -5.52 1.37
C LEU A 380 -13.02 -5.42 0.46
N PRO A 381 -14.20 -5.06 1.00
CA PRO A 381 -15.41 -4.88 0.21
C PRO A 381 -15.29 -3.78 -0.87
#